data_AF-A0A954ALF9-F1
#
_entry.id   AF-A0A954ALF9-F1
#
_cell.length_a   1.000
_cell.length_b   1.000
_cell.length_c   1.000
_cell.angle_alpha   90.00
_cell.angle_beta   90.00
_cell.angle_gamma   90.00
#
_symmetry.space_group_name_H-M   'P 1'
#
loop_
_entity.id
_entity.type
_entity.pdbx_description
1 polymer ?
#
loop_
_entity_poly.entity_id
_entity_poly.type
_entity_poly.pdbx_seq_one_letter_code
_entity_poly.pdbx_strand_id
1 'polypeptide(L)'
;MRLLVTILLLECISTALHAQGQWVSHSPAPTPPHRILAGMAYDTRRDVAVMFGGLGFNTRLNDTWEWNGSTWSQRSPASSPIARQSFSMAYDAARGVTLLFGGVGLGDTWQYDGTSWTQRNPASSPSARWFAHMAFDSRRGRMVLFGGYVQGSGMVGDTWEWDGTTWSQVQVSNGPSARCCGSMIYDPARGVCVLFGGALTTQAWDSDETWEYDGVTWTLRPTSVQPSARRGGHLVYDHARERVVLFGGGFGEKSVPVSDDTWEWDGEYWVERNPSARPSKRSLHAMAFMRKRNEAVMFGGYDSSSAARPSETWTYTALHTAQIQNYGVGCRGTVGTPRLDRAVSGPWMGWPFVMRASSLPQSGASVLFVGSSSKTWGVVPLPLKLDSIGMAGCELLASPDVLIPAPIANGSAAWSLMIPSISLTGVQFFTQAIVVDGGANAFGATLTNGLEATIGDL
;
A
#
# COMPACT_ATOMS: atom_id res chain seq x y z
N MET A 1 -7.41 5.73 30.81
CA MET A 1 -6.15 5.08 30.35
C MET A 1 -5.91 3.70 30.92
N ARG A 2 -6.06 3.41 32.24
CA ARG A 2 -6.08 2.01 32.73
C ARG A 2 -7.08 1.13 31.96
N LEU A 3 -8.25 1.68 31.60
CA LEU A 3 -9.25 1.03 30.73
C LEU A 3 -8.72 0.70 29.32
N LEU A 4 -7.88 1.56 28.72
CA LEU A 4 -7.33 1.40 27.37
C LEU A 4 -6.34 0.23 27.30
N VAL A 5 -5.53 0.11 28.36
CA VAL A 5 -4.54 -0.94 28.55
C VAL A 5 -5.21 -2.29 28.86
N THR A 6 -6.34 -2.29 29.56
CA THR A 6 -7.19 -3.48 29.75
C THR A 6 -7.92 -3.87 28.46
N ILE A 7 -8.35 -2.91 27.63
CA ILE A 7 -9.00 -3.18 26.33
C ILE A 7 -8.05 -3.79 25.31
N LEU A 8 -6.74 -3.45 25.33
CA LEU A 8 -5.74 -4.10 24.48
C LEU A 8 -5.49 -5.59 24.83
N LEU A 9 -5.93 -6.05 26.01
CA LEU A 9 -5.75 -7.42 26.51
C LEU A 9 -7.04 -8.27 26.50
N LEU A 10 -8.22 -7.66 26.41
CA LEU A 10 -9.45 -8.38 26.12
C LEU A 10 -9.67 -8.40 24.61
N GLU A 11 -9.71 -9.59 24.02
CA GLU A 11 -10.26 -9.79 22.67
C GLU A 11 -11.70 -9.30 22.63
N CYS A 12 -11.88 -8.01 22.36
CA CYS A 12 -13.20 -7.41 22.31
C CYS A 12 -13.73 -7.63 20.90
N ILE A 13 -14.52 -8.68 20.74
CA ILE A 13 -15.47 -8.84 19.64
C ILE A 13 -16.49 -7.70 19.77
N SER A 14 -16.19 -6.56 19.14
CA SER A 14 -17.14 -5.48 18.96
C SER A 14 -17.13 -5.08 17.49
N THR A 15 -18.25 -5.36 16.82
CA THR A 15 -18.50 -5.17 15.39
C THR A 15 -18.92 -3.75 15.03
N ALA A 16 -18.63 -2.74 15.85
CA ALA A 16 -18.91 -1.36 15.50
C ALA A 16 -17.75 -0.76 14.68
N LEU A 17 -17.73 -1.03 13.36
CA LEU A 17 -16.88 -0.31 12.42
C LEU A 17 -17.26 1.17 12.42
N HIS A 18 -16.47 2.01 13.07
CA HIS A 18 -16.43 3.45 12.75
C HIS A 18 -15.76 3.66 11.40
N ALA A 19 -16.13 4.74 10.69
CA ALA A 19 -15.60 5.03 9.36
C ALA A 19 -14.08 5.21 9.43
N GLN A 20 -13.39 4.34 8.69
CA GLN A 20 -11.95 4.10 8.68
C GLN A 20 -11.35 4.61 7.34
N GLY A 21 -11.70 5.85 7.01
CA GLY A 21 -11.40 6.51 5.75
C GLY A 21 -12.71 6.94 5.09
N GLN A 22 -12.68 8.06 4.37
CA GLN A 22 -13.89 8.62 3.80
C GLN A 22 -13.76 8.84 2.31
N TRP A 23 -14.75 8.34 1.58
CA TRP A 23 -14.96 8.72 0.21
C TRP A 23 -15.76 10.01 0.14
N VAL A 24 -15.26 10.97 -0.64
CA VAL A 24 -15.92 12.23 -0.93
C VAL A 24 -16.14 12.34 -2.44
N SER A 25 -17.37 12.63 -2.86
CA SER A 25 -17.70 12.84 -4.28
C SER A 25 -17.51 14.31 -4.63
N HIS A 26 -16.96 14.55 -5.82
CA HIS A 26 -16.69 15.85 -6.40
C HIS A 26 -17.30 15.92 -7.80
N SER A 27 -17.94 17.07 -8.09
CA SER A 27 -18.52 17.40 -9.40
C SER A 27 -17.91 18.70 -9.95
N PRO A 28 -16.59 18.74 -10.18
CA PRO A 28 -15.88 19.93 -10.67
C PRO A 28 -16.27 20.26 -12.12
N ALA A 29 -16.16 21.53 -12.51
CA ALA A 29 -16.28 21.98 -13.88
C ALA A 29 -14.99 22.70 -14.32
N PRO A 30 -14.43 22.39 -15.52
CA PRO A 30 -14.84 21.33 -16.43
C PRO A 30 -14.60 19.92 -15.84
N THR A 31 -15.25 18.89 -16.39
CA THR A 31 -15.04 17.48 -16.04
C THR A 31 -14.70 16.66 -17.29
N PRO A 32 -13.84 15.63 -17.20
CA PRO A 32 -13.61 14.72 -18.31
C PRO A 32 -14.91 14.03 -18.74
N PRO A 33 -15.08 13.68 -20.03
CA PRO A 33 -16.17 12.80 -20.42
C PRO A 33 -16.03 11.44 -19.74
N HIS A 34 -17.19 10.79 -19.53
CA HIS A 34 -17.27 9.47 -18.94
C HIS A 34 -16.38 8.47 -19.68
N ARG A 35 -15.75 7.57 -18.94
CA ARG A 35 -14.82 6.59 -19.52
C ARG A 35 -14.62 5.38 -18.62
N ILE A 36 -14.28 4.27 -19.25
CA ILE A 36 -13.70 3.08 -18.62
C ILE A 36 -12.33 2.82 -19.24
N LEU A 37 -11.50 1.96 -18.61
CA LEU A 37 -10.26 1.47 -19.23
C LEU A 37 -9.24 2.57 -19.58
N ALA A 38 -9.35 3.72 -18.91
CA ALA A 38 -8.38 4.80 -18.96
C ALA A 38 -7.20 4.47 -18.04
N GLY A 39 -6.03 5.02 -18.33
CA GLY A 39 -4.91 5.00 -17.41
C GLY A 39 -4.91 6.28 -16.57
N MET A 40 -4.55 6.16 -15.29
CA MET A 40 -4.26 7.32 -14.43
C MET A 40 -2.95 7.11 -13.67
N ALA A 41 -2.11 8.15 -13.58
CA ALA A 41 -0.85 8.10 -12.85
C ALA A 41 -0.59 9.45 -12.16
N TYR A 42 -0.02 9.43 -10.96
CA TYR A 42 0.30 10.65 -10.22
C TYR A 42 1.68 11.18 -10.56
N ASP A 43 1.73 12.37 -11.16
CA ASP A 43 2.95 13.13 -11.37
C ASP A 43 3.33 13.86 -10.07
N THR A 44 4.27 13.27 -9.33
CA THR A 44 4.71 13.80 -8.04
C THR A 44 5.47 15.14 -8.14
N ARG A 45 6.03 15.46 -9.31
CA ARG A 45 6.80 16.71 -9.50
C ARG A 45 5.85 17.89 -9.64
N ARG A 46 4.80 17.71 -10.45
CA ARG A 46 3.79 18.75 -10.73
C ARG A 46 2.58 18.71 -9.81
N ASP A 47 2.48 17.68 -8.97
CA ASP A 47 1.36 17.47 -8.04
C ASP A 47 0.00 17.35 -8.76
N VAL A 48 -0.04 16.55 -9.83
CA VAL A 48 -1.27 16.30 -10.60
C VAL A 48 -1.46 14.82 -10.89
N ALA A 49 -2.69 14.34 -10.89
CA ALA A 49 -3.01 13.03 -11.48
C ALA A 49 -3.25 13.22 -12.98
N VAL A 50 -2.46 12.55 -13.81
CA VAL A 50 -2.58 12.56 -15.26
C VAL A 50 -3.45 11.39 -15.68
N MET A 51 -4.54 11.65 -16.40
CA MET A 51 -5.42 10.66 -16.99
C MET A 51 -5.38 10.74 -18.51
N PHE A 52 -5.34 9.60 -19.18
CA PHE A 52 -5.32 9.52 -20.63
C PHE A 52 -6.34 8.50 -21.14
N GLY A 53 -6.91 8.79 -22.32
CA GLY A 53 -7.63 7.82 -23.14
C GLY A 53 -8.78 7.08 -22.46
N GLY A 54 -8.95 5.80 -22.82
CA GLY A 54 -10.06 4.96 -22.36
C GLY A 54 -11.20 4.85 -23.37
N LEU A 55 -12.31 4.27 -22.93
CA LEU A 55 -13.51 4.02 -23.75
C LEU A 55 -14.69 4.88 -23.26
N GLY A 56 -15.10 5.86 -24.08
CA GLY A 56 -16.39 6.54 -23.97
C GLY A 56 -17.51 5.67 -24.56
N PHE A 57 -18.76 6.17 -24.65
CA PHE A 57 -19.93 5.33 -24.95
C PHE A 57 -19.75 4.54 -26.25
N ASN A 58 -19.29 5.22 -27.31
CA ASN A 58 -19.18 4.65 -28.65
C ASN A 58 -17.80 4.83 -29.28
N THR A 59 -16.81 5.32 -28.53
CA THR A 59 -15.49 5.64 -29.09
C THR A 59 -14.36 5.53 -28.08
N ARG A 60 -13.16 5.21 -28.58
CA ARG A 60 -11.91 5.32 -27.84
C ARG A 60 -11.53 6.79 -27.74
N LEU A 61 -10.96 7.19 -26.61
CA LEU A 61 -10.52 8.55 -26.35
C LEU A 61 -8.98 8.64 -26.46
N ASN A 62 -8.48 9.84 -26.75
CA ASN A 62 -7.05 10.19 -26.77
C ASN A 62 -6.76 11.54 -26.09
N ASP A 63 -7.71 12.04 -25.32
CA ASP A 63 -7.55 13.27 -24.54
C ASP A 63 -6.66 13.01 -23.32
N THR A 64 -5.93 14.06 -22.92
CA THR A 64 -5.12 14.08 -21.69
C THR A 64 -5.79 15.04 -20.72
N TRP A 65 -6.07 14.58 -19.51
CA TRP A 65 -6.65 15.38 -18.43
C TRP A 65 -5.74 15.37 -17.21
N GLU A 66 -5.68 16.49 -16.51
CA GLU A 66 -4.91 16.63 -15.27
C GLU A 66 -5.81 17.07 -14.13
N TRP A 67 -5.76 16.34 -13.02
CA TRP A 67 -6.44 16.68 -11.76
C TRP A 67 -5.43 17.27 -10.78
N ASN A 68 -5.71 18.47 -10.27
CA ASN A 68 -4.84 19.18 -9.32
C ASN A 68 -5.28 19.05 -7.86
N GLY A 69 -6.18 18.12 -7.54
CA GLY A 69 -6.78 17.99 -6.20
C GLY A 69 -8.10 18.73 -6.02
N SER A 70 -8.50 19.59 -6.96
CA SER A 70 -9.78 20.32 -6.87
C SER A 70 -10.53 20.46 -8.19
N THR A 71 -9.82 20.56 -9.31
CA THR A 71 -10.39 20.80 -10.63
C THR A 71 -9.66 19.99 -11.70
N TRP A 72 -10.40 19.55 -12.73
CA TRP A 72 -9.81 18.95 -13.92
C TRP A 72 -9.43 20.01 -14.94
N SER A 73 -8.32 19.78 -15.64
CA SER A 73 -7.89 20.59 -16.78
C SER A 73 -7.59 19.68 -17.97
N GLN A 74 -8.25 19.92 -19.10
CA GLN A 74 -7.90 19.24 -20.35
C GLN A 74 -6.61 19.85 -20.89
N ARG A 75 -5.66 18.99 -21.27
CA ARG A 75 -4.42 19.38 -21.93
C ARG A 75 -4.56 19.15 -23.43
N SER A 76 -3.88 19.98 -24.22
CA SER A 76 -3.79 19.83 -25.68
C SER A 76 -2.33 19.70 -26.13
N PRO A 77 -1.68 18.54 -25.84
CA PRO A 77 -0.34 18.25 -26.33
C PRO A 77 -0.22 18.38 -27.84
N ALA A 78 0.88 18.94 -28.35
CA ALA A 78 1.14 19.01 -29.79
C ALA A 78 1.32 17.62 -30.42
N SER A 79 1.83 16.66 -29.65
CA SER A 79 1.92 15.25 -30.00
C SER A 79 1.24 14.42 -28.92
N SER A 80 0.46 13.42 -29.33
CA SER A 80 -0.34 12.57 -28.46
C SER A 80 -0.47 11.16 -29.06
N PRO A 81 -0.53 10.09 -28.24
CA PRO A 81 -0.88 8.78 -28.75
C PRO A 81 -2.27 8.79 -29.40
N ILE A 82 -2.48 7.90 -30.36
CA ILE A 82 -3.82 7.67 -30.91
C ILE A 82 -4.80 7.17 -29.86
N ALA A 83 -6.10 7.28 -30.16
CA ALA A 83 -7.18 6.85 -29.27
C ALA A 83 -7.10 5.36 -28.93
N ARG A 84 -7.08 5.06 -27.63
CA ARG A 84 -6.78 3.71 -27.12
C ARG A 84 -7.40 3.47 -25.75
N GLN A 85 -7.47 2.20 -25.39
CA GLN A 85 -8.02 1.70 -24.12
C GLN A 85 -7.20 0.48 -23.66
N SER A 86 -7.36 0.09 -22.40
CA SER A 86 -6.76 -1.13 -21.83
C SER A 86 -5.23 -1.18 -21.96
N PHE A 87 -4.58 -0.02 -22.05
CA PHE A 87 -3.13 0.11 -22.01
C PHE A 87 -2.67 0.18 -20.54
N SER A 88 -1.37 0.09 -20.33
CA SER A 88 -0.77 0.23 -18.99
C SER A 88 -0.14 1.62 -18.85
N MET A 89 -0.31 2.26 -17.70
CA MET A 89 0.23 3.60 -17.45
C MET A 89 0.72 3.74 -16.01
N ALA A 90 1.89 4.34 -15.81
CA ALA A 90 2.48 4.58 -14.49
C ALA A 90 3.52 5.71 -14.56
N TYR A 91 3.77 6.37 -13.43
CA TYR A 91 4.68 7.51 -13.36
C TYR A 91 6.09 7.08 -12.93
N ASP A 92 7.08 7.42 -13.76
CA ASP A 92 8.50 7.26 -13.47
C ASP A 92 9.00 8.52 -12.76
N ALA A 93 9.07 8.46 -11.42
CA ALA A 93 9.47 9.60 -10.61
C ALA A 93 10.97 9.95 -10.73
N ALA A 94 11.81 8.99 -11.12
CA ALA A 94 13.24 9.22 -11.33
C ALA A 94 13.47 10.10 -12.57
N ARG A 95 12.69 9.89 -13.62
CA ARG A 95 12.79 10.61 -14.89
C ARG A 95 11.81 11.78 -15.00
N GLY A 96 10.75 11.77 -14.20
CA GLY A 96 9.71 12.79 -14.20
C GLY A 96 8.77 12.69 -15.39
N VAL A 97 8.41 11.46 -15.77
CA VAL A 97 7.56 11.21 -16.94
C VAL A 97 6.50 10.16 -16.63
N THR A 98 5.31 10.31 -17.21
CA THR A 98 4.32 9.22 -17.25
C THR A 98 4.62 8.32 -18.43
N LEU A 99 4.87 7.03 -18.16
CA LEU A 99 5.06 6.02 -19.20
C LEU A 99 3.72 5.38 -19.55
N LEU A 100 3.46 5.21 -20.84
CA LEU A 100 2.34 4.45 -21.38
C LEU A 100 2.87 3.33 -22.27
N PHE A 101 2.29 2.13 -22.14
CA PHE A 101 2.60 1.01 -23.00
C PHE A 101 1.33 0.31 -23.51
N GLY A 102 1.31 0.09 -24.83
CA GLY A 102 0.37 -0.81 -25.49
C GLY A 102 -1.09 -0.33 -25.53
N GLY A 103 -2.00 -1.29 -25.38
CA GLY A 103 -3.43 -1.17 -25.67
C GLY A 103 -3.88 -2.17 -26.74
N VAL A 104 -5.18 -2.24 -27.02
CA VAL A 104 -5.73 -3.22 -27.98
C VAL A 104 -5.11 -3.04 -29.37
N GLY A 105 -4.28 -4.01 -29.79
CA GLY A 105 -3.57 -4.02 -31.06
C GLY A 105 -2.29 -3.17 -31.09
N LEU A 106 -1.81 -2.69 -29.94
CA LEU A 106 -0.71 -1.73 -29.83
C LEU A 106 0.40 -2.26 -28.90
N GLY A 107 1.66 -1.97 -29.23
CA GLY A 107 2.86 -2.33 -28.47
C GLY A 107 3.89 -1.20 -28.44
N ASP A 108 3.44 0.03 -28.67
CA ASP A 108 4.25 1.23 -28.64
C ASP A 108 4.45 1.74 -27.20
N THR A 109 5.58 2.41 -26.98
CA THR A 109 5.93 3.06 -25.70
C THR A 109 5.87 4.57 -25.87
N TRP A 110 5.18 5.26 -24.96
CA TRP A 110 5.07 6.71 -24.95
C TRP A 110 5.47 7.29 -23.60
N GLN A 111 6.06 8.48 -23.61
CA GLN A 111 6.39 9.25 -22.40
C GLN A 111 5.70 10.61 -22.45
N TYR A 112 5.06 11.01 -21.36
CA TYR A 112 4.52 12.35 -21.16
C TYR A 112 5.36 13.10 -20.13
N ASP A 113 5.88 14.26 -20.50
CA ASP A 113 6.74 15.12 -19.65
C ASP A 113 5.98 16.21 -18.89
N GLY A 114 4.64 16.22 -18.99
CA GLY A 114 3.78 17.27 -18.46
C GLY A 114 3.38 18.36 -19.46
N THR A 115 3.93 18.30 -20.67
CA THR A 115 3.63 19.23 -21.77
C THR A 115 3.27 18.48 -23.05
N SER A 116 4.06 17.48 -23.45
CA SER A 116 3.85 16.73 -24.68
C SER A 116 4.09 15.22 -24.51
N TRP A 117 3.43 14.42 -25.35
CA TRP A 117 3.75 13.00 -25.48
C TRP A 117 4.82 12.78 -26.54
N THR A 118 5.82 11.97 -26.21
CA THR A 118 6.89 11.54 -27.12
C THR A 118 6.90 10.02 -27.25
N GLN A 119 6.75 9.51 -28.47
CA GLN A 119 6.89 8.09 -28.74
C GLN A 119 8.36 7.68 -28.60
N ARG A 120 8.60 6.55 -27.93
CA ARG A 120 9.92 5.95 -27.81
C ARG A 120 9.98 4.71 -28.69
N ASN A 121 11.14 4.52 -29.33
CA ASN A 121 11.41 3.39 -30.21
C ASN A 121 12.55 2.54 -29.62
N PRO A 122 12.28 1.77 -28.55
CA PRO A 122 13.31 0.98 -27.91
C PRO A 122 13.75 -0.19 -28.80
N ALA A 123 15.01 -0.60 -28.66
CA ALA A 123 15.58 -1.71 -29.43
C ALA A 123 14.92 -3.06 -29.10
N SER A 124 14.44 -3.21 -27.86
CA SER A 124 13.66 -4.36 -27.41
C SER A 124 12.39 -3.87 -26.73
N SER A 125 11.30 -4.61 -26.94
CA SER A 125 9.96 -4.25 -26.46
C SER A 125 9.13 -5.51 -26.25
N PRO A 126 8.22 -5.53 -25.25
CA PRO A 126 7.19 -6.54 -25.18
C PRO A 126 6.33 -6.51 -26.45
N SER A 127 5.72 -7.65 -26.78
CA SER A 127 4.71 -7.73 -27.83
C SER A 127 3.49 -6.85 -27.52
N ALA A 128 2.79 -6.44 -28.58
CA ALA A 128 1.53 -5.70 -28.48
C ALA A 128 0.52 -6.44 -27.59
N ARG A 129 0.05 -5.75 -26.54
CA ARG A 129 -0.81 -6.34 -25.51
C ARG A 129 -1.67 -5.31 -24.83
N TRP A 130 -2.74 -5.79 -24.22
CA TRP A 130 -3.66 -5.00 -23.42
C TRP A 130 -3.91 -5.65 -22.06
N PHE A 131 -4.39 -4.86 -21.10
CA PHE A 131 -4.64 -5.29 -19.71
C PHE A 131 -3.41 -5.85 -18.99
N ALA A 132 -2.21 -5.45 -19.43
CA ALA A 132 -0.98 -5.74 -18.69
C ALA A 132 -0.91 -4.86 -17.43
N HIS A 133 -0.16 -5.32 -16.44
CA HIS A 133 -0.04 -4.66 -15.14
C HIS A 133 1.27 -3.88 -15.11
N MET A 134 1.27 -2.62 -14.67
CA MET A 134 2.49 -1.79 -14.68
C MET A 134 2.65 -1.00 -13.39
N ALA A 135 3.86 -1.00 -12.83
CA ALA A 135 4.22 -0.26 -11.63
C ALA A 135 5.67 0.22 -11.71
N PHE A 136 5.96 1.37 -11.10
CA PHE A 136 7.31 1.94 -11.07
C PHE A 136 8.02 1.58 -9.77
N ASP A 137 9.04 0.72 -9.87
CA ASP A 137 9.96 0.43 -8.79
C ASP A 137 10.92 1.61 -8.60
N SER A 138 10.58 2.49 -7.67
CA SER A 138 11.35 3.71 -7.40
C SER A 138 12.70 3.45 -6.71
N ARG A 139 12.89 2.29 -6.07
CA ARG A 139 14.16 1.93 -5.43
C ARG A 139 15.21 1.53 -6.47
N ARG A 140 14.79 0.83 -7.53
CA ARG A 140 15.67 0.38 -8.62
C ARG A 140 15.61 1.29 -9.86
N GLY A 141 14.65 2.21 -9.91
CA GLY A 141 14.43 3.09 -11.06
C GLY A 141 13.92 2.37 -12.31
N ARG A 142 13.12 1.30 -12.12
CA ARG A 142 12.62 0.42 -13.19
C ARG A 142 11.10 0.50 -13.31
N MET A 143 10.59 0.58 -14.54
CA MET A 143 9.16 0.30 -14.77
C MET A 143 8.99 -1.21 -14.95
N VAL A 144 8.18 -1.84 -14.13
CA VAL A 144 7.88 -3.27 -14.21
C VAL A 144 6.57 -3.45 -14.94
N LEU A 145 6.55 -4.29 -15.97
CA LEU A 145 5.36 -4.71 -16.70
C LEU A 145 5.20 -6.23 -16.55
N PHE A 146 4.01 -6.68 -16.20
CA PHE A 146 3.70 -8.10 -16.08
C PHE A 146 2.45 -8.46 -16.89
N GLY A 147 2.50 -9.62 -17.53
CA GLY A 147 1.35 -10.28 -18.14
C GLY A 147 0.61 -9.46 -19.20
N GLY A 148 -0.72 -9.56 -19.18
CA GLY A 148 -1.61 -8.99 -20.19
C GLY A 148 -2.12 -10.02 -21.20
N TYR A 149 -2.84 -9.56 -22.21
CA TYR A 149 -3.36 -10.39 -23.29
C TYR A 149 -2.71 -9.99 -24.61
N VAL A 150 -2.15 -10.98 -25.32
CA VAL A 150 -1.54 -10.84 -26.64
C VAL A 150 -2.45 -11.52 -27.66
N GLN A 151 -2.79 -10.83 -28.74
CA GLN A 151 -3.62 -11.39 -29.80
C GLN A 151 -2.95 -12.64 -30.41
N GLY A 152 -3.70 -13.74 -30.52
CA GLY A 152 -3.21 -15.02 -31.03
C GLY A 152 -2.49 -15.89 -29.98
N SER A 153 -1.82 -15.29 -29.00
CA SER A 153 -1.14 -16.04 -27.91
C SER A 153 -2.01 -16.22 -26.65
N GLY A 154 -3.02 -15.37 -26.46
CA GLY A 154 -3.83 -15.37 -25.25
C GLY A 154 -3.18 -14.58 -24.09
N MET A 155 -3.50 -14.96 -22.86
CA MET A 155 -2.87 -14.36 -21.68
C MET A 155 -1.41 -14.79 -21.59
N VAL A 156 -0.55 -13.86 -21.17
CA VAL A 156 0.88 -14.10 -20.97
C VAL A 156 1.26 -13.83 -19.50
N GLY A 157 2.39 -14.41 -19.06
CA GLY A 157 2.91 -14.30 -17.69
C GLY A 157 4.38 -13.89 -17.66
N ASP A 158 4.86 -13.23 -18.71
CA ASP A 158 6.20 -12.68 -18.78
C ASP A 158 6.34 -11.40 -17.95
N THR A 159 7.54 -11.18 -17.42
CA THR A 159 7.92 -9.95 -16.71
C THR A 159 8.90 -9.16 -17.57
N TRP A 160 8.67 -7.87 -17.72
CA TRP A 160 9.53 -6.95 -18.46
C TRP A 160 9.89 -5.74 -17.61
N GLU A 161 11.11 -5.24 -17.78
CA GLU A 161 11.57 -4.04 -17.09
C GLU A 161 12.11 -2.98 -18.03
N TRP A 162 11.58 -1.77 -17.91
CA TRP A 162 12.09 -0.57 -18.58
C TRP A 162 13.17 0.10 -17.73
N ASP A 163 14.29 0.46 -18.36
CA ASP A 163 15.42 1.16 -17.71
C ASP A 163 15.48 2.67 -18.03
N GLY A 164 14.47 3.23 -18.68
CA GLY A 164 14.49 4.60 -19.21
C GLY A 164 14.69 4.68 -20.71
N THR A 165 15.24 3.64 -21.33
CA THR A 165 15.68 3.62 -22.72
C THR A 165 15.21 2.38 -23.48
N THR A 166 15.26 1.20 -22.87
CA THR A 166 14.83 -0.06 -23.48
C THR A 166 14.06 -0.94 -22.49
N TRP A 167 13.24 -1.83 -23.04
CA TRP A 167 12.67 -2.94 -22.26
C TRP A 167 13.60 -4.14 -22.30
N SER A 168 13.71 -4.85 -21.18
CA SER A 168 14.37 -6.15 -21.09
C SER A 168 13.45 -7.14 -20.41
N GLN A 169 13.31 -8.34 -20.99
CA GLN A 169 12.53 -9.40 -20.37
C GLN A 169 13.33 -10.00 -19.20
N VAL A 170 12.71 -10.09 -18.04
CA VAL A 170 13.30 -10.71 -16.85
C VAL A 170 12.88 -12.18 -16.82
N GLN A 171 13.87 -13.07 -16.72
CA GLN A 171 13.61 -14.50 -16.53
C GLN A 171 13.39 -14.76 -15.05
N VAL A 172 12.18 -15.18 -14.69
CA VAL A 172 11.80 -15.56 -13.33
C VAL A 172 11.53 -17.06 -13.31
N SER A 173 12.08 -17.77 -12.33
CA SER A 173 11.94 -19.23 -12.22
C SER A 173 10.57 -19.67 -11.71
N ASN A 174 9.93 -18.83 -10.90
CA ASN A 174 8.57 -18.99 -10.39
C ASN A 174 7.88 -17.63 -10.44
N GLY A 175 6.58 -17.62 -10.76
CA GLY A 175 5.79 -16.41 -10.75
C GLY A 175 4.30 -16.67 -10.96
N PRO A 176 3.50 -15.60 -10.94
CA PRO A 176 2.07 -15.72 -11.14
C PRO A 176 1.77 -16.37 -12.49
N SER A 177 0.75 -17.21 -12.55
CA SER A 177 0.21 -17.71 -13.82
C SER A 177 -0.11 -16.56 -14.78
N ALA A 178 -0.01 -16.84 -16.08
CA ALA A 178 -0.40 -15.91 -17.13
C ALA A 178 -1.79 -15.33 -16.89
N ARG A 179 -1.90 -13.99 -16.89
CA ARG A 179 -3.13 -13.30 -16.50
C ARG A 179 -3.22 -11.89 -17.06
N CYS A 180 -4.41 -11.33 -16.99
CA CYS A 180 -4.64 -9.92 -17.30
C CYS A 180 -5.73 -9.30 -16.42
N CYS A 181 -5.99 -8.01 -16.58
CA CYS A 181 -7.11 -7.27 -15.99
C CYS A 181 -7.10 -7.15 -14.45
N GLY A 182 -6.09 -7.65 -13.74
CA GLY A 182 -5.86 -7.32 -12.33
C GLY A 182 -5.16 -5.96 -12.20
N SER A 183 -4.56 -5.70 -11.04
CA SER A 183 -3.88 -4.43 -10.79
C SER A 183 -2.54 -4.64 -10.08
N MET A 184 -1.56 -3.81 -10.39
CA MET A 184 -0.23 -3.85 -9.78
C MET A 184 0.20 -2.44 -9.36
N ILE A 185 0.80 -2.33 -8.19
CA ILE A 185 1.32 -1.07 -7.66
C ILE A 185 2.64 -1.32 -6.93
N TYR A 186 3.49 -0.29 -6.80
CA TYR A 186 4.73 -0.39 -6.04
C TYR A 186 4.51 -0.01 -4.58
N ASP A 187 4.97 -0.86 -3.67
CA ASP A 187 5.08 -0.60 -2.24
C ASP A 187 6.51 -0.17 -1.91
N PRO A 188 6.80 1.14 -1.80
CA PRO A 188 8.13 1.64 -1.50
C PRO A 188 8.60 1.37 -0.07
N ALA A 189 7.70 1.15 0.90
CA ALA A 189 8.12 0.86 2.27
C ALA A 189 8.75 -0.54 2.35
N ARG A 190 8.25 -1.48 1.55
CA ARG A 190 8.74 -2.87 1.51
C ARG A 190 9.63 -3.16 0.31
N GLY A 191 9.65 -2.26 -0.68
CA GLY A 191 10.49 -2.35 -1.87
C GLY A 191 10.04 -3.41 -2.86
N VAL A 192 8.72 -3.63 -3.00
CA VAL A 192 8.14 -4.68 -3.84
C VAL A 192 7.00 -4.14 -4.72
N CYS A 193 6.82 -4.70 -5.93
CA CYS A 193 5.57 -4.55 -6.67
C CYS A 193 4.54 -5.54 -6.16
N VAL A 194 3.36 -5.06 -5.76
CA VAL A 194 2.22 -5.87 -5.31
C VAL A 194 1.24 -6.02 -6.47
N LEU A 195 0.97 -7.26 -6.86
CA LEU A 195 -0.02 -7.66 -7.87
C LEU A 195 -1.19 -8.34 -7.17
N PHE A 196 -2.42 -7.95 -7.51
CA PHE A 196 -3.63 -8.59 -7.01
C PHE A 196 -4.57 -9.01 -8.14
N GLY A 197 -5.06 -10.25 -8.00
CA GLY A 197 -6.15 -10.82 -8.79
C GLY A 197 -5.89 -10.92 -10.29
N GLY A 198 -6.92 -10.60 -11.08
CA GLY A 198 -6.93 -10.71 -12.54
C GLY A 198 -7.51 -12.03 -13.07
N ALA A 199 -7.81 -12.06 -14.37
CA ALA A 199 -8.34 -13.23 -15.04
C ALA A 199 -7.20 -14.18 -15.45
N LEU A 200 -7.35 -15.48 -15.14
CA LEU A 200 -6.44 -16.55 -15.52
C LEU A 200 -6.87 -17.27 -16.81
N THR A 201 -8.15 -17.15 -17.17
CA THR A 201 -8.71 -17.73 -18.39
C THR A 201 -9.71 -16.77 -19.02
N THR A 202 -9.97 -16.95 -20.32
CA THR A 202 -11.03 -16.21 -21.01
C THR A 202 -12.44 -16.61 -20.57
N GLN A 203 -12.59 -17.72 -19.83
CA GLN A 203 -13.89 -18.32 -19.44
C GLN A 203 -14.24 -18.12 -17.95
N ALA A 204 -13.78 -17.00 -17.35
CA ALA A 204 -14.25 -16.47 -16.06
C ALA A 204 -13.63 -17.04 -14.76
N TRP A 205 -12.39 -17.52 -14.82
CA TRP A 205 -11.61 -17.78 -13.60
C TRP A 205 -10.78 -16.56 -13.25
N ASP A 206 -11.33 -15.75 -12.35
CA ASP A 206 -10.58 -14.67 -11.71
C ASP A 206 -9.79 -15.24 -10.53
N SER A 207 -8.66 -14.59 -10.22
CA SER A 207 -7.80 -14.91 -9.09
C SER A 207 -8.04 -13.92 -7.95
N ASP A 208 -7.82 -14.38 -6.73
CA ASP A 208 -7.72 -13.61 -5.49
C ASP A 208 -6.28 -13.60 -4.93
N GLU A 209 -5.31 -14.10 -5.70
CA GLU A 209 -3.93 -14.19 -5.25
C GLU A 209 -3.28 -12.80 -5.13
N THR A 210 -2.48 -12.66 -4.08
CA THR A 210 -1.57 -11.52 -3.88
C THR A 210 -0.14 -11.97 -4.13
N TRP A 211 0.53 -11.35 -5.10
CA TRP A 211 1.91 -11.66 -5.48
C TRP A 211 2.81 -10.44 -5.27
N GLU A 212 4.04 -10.68 -4.85
CA GLU A 212 5.04 -9.63 -4.62
C GLU A 212 6.28 -9.88 -5.45
N TYR A 213 6.74 -8.86 -6.17
CA TYR A 213 7.96 -8.90 -6.97
C TYR A 213 9.01 -7.96 -6.38
N ASP A 214 10.18 -8.49 -6.02
CA ASP A 214 11.29 -7.75 -5.40
C ASP A 214 12.35 -7.25 -6.40
N GLY A 215 12.11 -7.45 -7.70
CA GLY A 215 13.09 -7.18 -8.75
C GLY A 215 13.90 -8.39 -9.19
N VAL A 216 13.75 -9.53 -8.52
CA VAL A 216 14.44 -10.78 -8.84
C VAL A 216 13.45 -11.93 -8.94
N THR A 217 12.58 -12.10 -7.93
CA THR A 217 11.62 -13.20 -7.86
C THR A 217 10.22 -12.70 -7.54
N TRP A 218 9.23 -13.46 -7.98
CA TRP A 218 7.86 -13.35 -7.51
C TRP A 218 7.64 -14.27 -6.31
N THR A 219 6.97 -13.76 -5.28
CA THR A 219 6.59 -14.50 -4.08
C THR A 219 5.07 -14.42 -3.88
N LEU A 220 4.41 -15.57 -3.79
CA LEU A 220 2.99 -15.61 -3.43
C LEU A 220 2.84 -15.29 -1.94
N ARG A 221 1.91 -14.38 -1.61
CA ARG A 221 1.55 -14.05 -0.24
C ARG A 221 0.26 -14.76 0.15
N PRO A 222 0.32 -15.87 0.91
CA PRO A 222 -0.89 -16.54 1.38
C PRO A 222 -1.56 -15.68 2.44
N THR A 223 -2.88 -15.51 2.34
CA THR A 223 -3.67 -14.79 3.33
C THR A 223 -4.94 -15.58 3.64
N SER A 224 -5.38 -15.53 4.90
CA SER A 224 -6.62 -16.19 5.34
C SER A 224 -7.86 -15.31 5.19
N VAL A 225 -7.65 -14.00 5.07
CA VAL A 225 -8.66 -12.97 4.83
C VAL A 225 -8.14 -12.12 3.68
N GLN A 226 -8.90 -12.03 2.60
CA GLN A 226 -8.56 -11.30 1.37
C GLN A 226 -9.82 -10.88 0.61
N PRO A 227 -9.70 -9.88 -0.29
CA PRO A 227 -10.76 -9.61 -1.25
C PRO A 227 -11.06 -10.85 -2.08
N SER A 228 -12.33 -11.06 -2.41
CA SER A 228 -12.72 -12.16 -3.31
C SER A 228 -12.07 -12.03 -4.69
N ALA A 229 -11.96 -13.16 -5.39
CA ALA A 229 -11.35 -13.22 -6.71
C ALA A 229 -12.03 -12.24 -7.68
N ARG A 230 -11.22 -11.39 -8.34
CA ARG A 230 -11.75 -10.33 -9.18
C ARG A 230 -10.73 -9.80 -10.18
N ARG A 231 -11.28 -9.11 -11.19
CA ARG A 231 -10.54 -8.27 -12.13
C ARG A 231 -11.18 -6.89 -12.23
N GLY A 232 -10.44 -5.93 -12.77
CA GLY A 232 -10.92 -4.57 -13.02
C GLY A 232 -11.10 -3.71 -11.77
N GLY A 233 -10.66 -4.16 -10.59
CA GLY A 233 -10.39 -3.28 -9.45
C GLY A 233 -9.04 -2.59 -9.64
N HIS A 234 -8.82 -1.48 -8.94
CA HIS A 234 -7.58 -0.72 -9.04
C HIS A 234 -6.88 -0.61 -7.69
N LEU A 235 -5.58 -0.88 -7.68
CA LEU A 235 -4.71 -0.66 -6.53
C LEU A 235 -4.10 0.74 -6.59
N VAL A 236 -3.96 1.38 -5.44
CA VAL A 236 -3.09 2.55 -5.26
C VAL A 236 -2.31 2.40 -3.97
N TYR A 237 -1.14 3.03 -3.86
CA TYR A 237 -0.33 3.00 -2.65
C TYR A 237 -0.49 4.28 -1.86
N ASP A 238 -1.08 4.15 -0.67
CA ASP A 238 -1.15 5.23 0.29
C ASP A 238 0.17 5.38 1.03
N HIS A 239 0.97 6.34 0.58
CA HIS A 239 2.28 6.64 1.16
C HIS A 239 2.22 7.20 2.57
N ALA A 240 1.17 7.96 2.92
CA ALA A 240 1.08 8.60 4.21
C ALA A 240 0.96 7.56 5.31
N ARG A 241 0.27 6.48 4.97
CA ARG A 241 -0.02 5.45 5.94
C ARG A 241 0.51 4.04 5.60
N GLU A 242 1.33 3.96 4.55
CA GLU A 242 2.15 2.81 4.13
C GLU A 242 1.34 1.54 3.84
N ARG A 243 0.30 1.67 3.01
CA ARG A 243 -0.52 0.50 2.63
C ARG A 243 -1.06 0.61 1.22
N VAL A 244 -1.36 -0.53 0.62
CA VAL A 244 -2.07 -0.59 -0.65
C VAL A 244 -3.57 -0.49 -0.39
N VAL A 245 -4.28 0.31 -1.19
CA VAL A 245 -5.74 0.43 -1.17
C VAL A 245 -6.28 -0.15 -2.48
N LEU A 246 -7.24 -1.06 -2.37
CA LEU A 246 -8.01 -1.64 -3.46
C LEU A 246 -9.44 -1.11 -3.40
N PHE A 247 -10.01 -0.73 -4.53
CA PHE A 247 -11.44 -0.44 -4.64
C PHE A 247 -12.11 -1.23 -5.76
N GLY A 248 -13.30 -1.75 -5.48
CA GLY A 248 -14.23 -2.31 -6.44
C GLY A 248 -13.68 -3.49 -7.25
N GLY A 249 -14.04 -3.53 -8.54
CA GLY A 249 -13.75 -4.66 -9.43
C GLY A 249 -14.89 -5.66 -9.52
N GLY A 250 -14.73 -6.68 -10.36
CA GLY A 250 -15.79 -7.60 -10.78
C GLY A 250 -16.29 -7.21 -12.18
N PHE A 251 -15.94 -7.98 -13.20
CA PHE A 251 -16.34 -7.74 -14.57
C PHE A 251 -16.42 -9.09 -15.30
N GLY A 252 -17.56 -9.54 -15.81
CA GLY A 252 -17.67 -10.81 -16.55
C GLY A 252 -19.07 -11.43 -16.50
N GLU A 253 -19.44 -12.20 -17.51
CA GLU A 253 -20.82 -12.65 -17.75
C GLU A 253 -21.35 -13.70 -16.76
N LYS A 254 -20.52 -14.33 -15.89
CA LYS A 254 -20.99 -15.49 -15.10
C LYS A 254 -20.48 -15.75 -13.66
N SER A 255 -19.68 -14.92 -12.97
CA SER A 255 -19.25 -15.36 -11.61
C SER A 255 -18.84 -14.32 -10.56
N VAL A 256 -18.45 -13.09 -10.90
CA VAL A 256 -18.03 -12.11 -9.87
C VAL A 256 -18.87 -10.85 -9.96
N PRO A 257 -19.80 -10.62 -9.01
CA PRO A 257 -20.54 -9.37 -8.92
C PRO A 257 -19.58 -8.17 -8.85
N VAL A 258 -19.96 -7.08 -9.49
CA VAL A 258 -19.22 -5.82 -9.34
C VAL A 258 -19.31 -5.36 -7.89
N SER A 259 -18.20 -4.92 -7.33
CA SER A 259 -18.06 -4.57 -5.92
C SER A 259 -17.88 -3.07 -5.70
N ASP A 260 -18.24 -2.62 -4.51
CA ASP A 260 -18.02 -1.28 -3.92
C ASP A 260 -17.24 -1.39 -2.59
N ASP A 261 -16.67 -2.55 -2.30
CA ASP A 261 -15.77 -2.74 -1.17
C ASP A 261 -14.47 -1.97 -1.36
N THR A 262 -13.92 -1.52 -0.23
CA THR A 262 -12.58 -0.96 -0.14
C THR A 262 -11.76 -1.92 0.71
N TRP A 263 -10.62 -2.36 0.21
CA TRP A 263 -9.72 -3.24 0.94
C TRP A 263 -8.36 -2.58 1.09
N GLU A 264 -7.68 -2.88 2.18
CA GLU A 264 -6.33 -2.38 2.41
C GLU A 264 -5.36 -3.50 2.76
N TRP A 265 -4.13 -3.40 2.26
CA TRP A 265 -3.04 -4.37 2.44
C TRP A 265 -1.82 -3.69 3.03
N ASP A 266 -1.35 -4.17 4.19
CA ASP A 266 -0.18 -3.62 4.88
C ASP A 266 1.14 -4.35 4.54
N GLY A 267 1.08 -5.40 3.74
CA GLY A 267 2.22 -6.28 3.46
C GLY A 267 2.19 -7.63 4.12
N GLU A 268 1.24 -7.85 5.02
CA GLU A 268 1.02 -9.12 5.69
C GLU A 268 -0.45 -9.53 5.69
N TYR A 269 -1.37 -8.58 5.90
CA TYR A 269 -2.81 -8.84 6.00
C TYR A 269 -3.63 -7.92 5.10
N TRP A 270 -4.74 -8.45 4.59
CA TRP A 270 -5.81 -7.65 4.01
C TRP A 270 -6.88 -7.37 5.06
N VAL A 271 -7.43 -6.16 5.06
CA VAL A 271 -8.60 -5.80 5.86
C VAL A 271 -9.61 -5.05 5.01
N GLU A 272 -10.87 -5.49 5.07
CA GLU A 272 -11.99 -4.81 4.43
C GLU A 272 -12.39 -3.57 5.21
N ARG A 273 -12.66 -2.48 4.49
CA ARG A 273 -13.14 -1.20 5.01
C ARG A 273 -14.59 -1.00 4.61
N ASN A 274 -15.40 -0.55 5.57
CA ASN A 274 -16.79 -0.18 5.37
C ASN A 274 -16.99 1.31 5.63
N PRO A 275 -16.51 2.19 4.75
CA PRO A 275 -16.78 3.62 4.85
C PRO A 275 -18.28 3.88 4.66
N SER A 276 -18.84 4.80 5.46
CA SER A 276 -20.28 5.12 5.45
C SER A 276 -20.72 5.79 4.15
N ALA A 277 -19.84 6.60 3.56
CA ALA A 277 -19.94 7.09 2.20
C ALA A 277 -18.96 6.30 1.32
N ARG A 278 -19.42 5.83 0.15
CA ARG A 278 -18.61 5.15 -0.86
C ARG A 278 -19.18 5.32 -2.26
N PRO A 279 -18.34 5.22 -3.30
CA PRO A 279 -18.82 5.15 -4.68
C PRO A 279 -19.72 3.93 -4.88
N SER A 280 -20.60 3.99 -5.88
CA SER A 280 -21.37 2.82 -6.30
C SER A 280 -20.48 1.70 -6.84
N LYS A 281 -21.01 0.47 -6.85
CA LYS A 281 -20.35 -0.74 -7.35
C LYS A 281 -19.80 -0.54 -8.75
N ARG A 282 -18.47 -0.56 -8.91
CA ARG A 282 -17.84 -0.30 -10.20
C ARG A 282 -16.53 -1.03 -10.44
N SER A 283 -16.23 -1.24 -11.71
CA SER A 283 -14.98 -1.81 -12.21
C SER A 283 -14.43 -0.97 -13.37
N LEU A 284 -13.17 -1.23 -13.76
CA LEU A 284 -12.50 -0.58 -14.90
C LEU A 284 -12.41 0.96 -14.79
N HIS A 285 -12.49 1.46 -13.55
CA HIS A 285 -12.23 2.85 -13.19
C HIS A 285 -10.72 3.10 -13.15
N ALA A 286 -10.32 4.37 -13.19
CA ALA A 286 -8.93 4.77 -13.07
C ALA A 286 -8.68 5.40 -11.70
N MET A 287 -7.57 5.05 -11.04
CA MET A 287 -7.19 5.61 -9.75
C MET A 287 -5.71 6.01 -9.70
N ALA A 288 -5.40 7.03 -8.90
CA ALA A 288 -4.04 7.39 -8.54
C ALA A 288 -3.98 7.95 -7.11
N PHE A 289 -2.89 7.70 -6.38
CA PHE A 289 -2.65 8.30 -5.07
C PHE A 289 -1.83 9.58 -5.20
N MET A 290 -2.43 10.71 -4.83
CA MET A 290 -1.79 12.02 -4.79
C MET A 290 -1.02 12.18 -3.48
N ARG A 291 0.24 11.73 -3.47
CA ARG A 291 1.07 11.67 -2.26
C ARG A 291 1.20 12.99 -1.49
N LYS A 292 1.32 14.14 -2.16
CA LYS A 292 1.45 15.44 -1.44
C LYS A 292 0.14 15.88 -0.76
N ARG A 293 -0.97 15.22 -1.07
CA ARG A 293 -2.32 15.50 -0.57
C ARG A 293 -2.87 14.40 0.32
N ASN A 294 -2.17 13.26 0.42
CA ASN A 294 -2.59 12.08 1.16
C ASN A 294 -3.99 11.58 0.75
N GLU A 295 -4.23 11.55 -0.55
CA GLU A 295 -5.55 11.31 -1.12
C GLU A 295 -5.47 10.40 -2.35
N ALA A 296 -6.30 9.36 -2.40
CA ALA A 296 -6.54 8.64 -3.65
C ALA A 296 -7.64 9.35 -4.44
N VAL A 297 -7.41 9.61 -5.73
CA VAL A 297 -8.45 10.07 -6.65
C VAL A 297 -8.89 8.91 -7.54
N MET A 298 -10.20 8.80 -7.77
CA MET A 298 -10.83 7.85 -8.67
C MET A 298 -11.71 8.59 -9.68
N PHE A 299 -11.70 8.14 -10.93
CA PHE A 299 -12.60 8.63 -11.97
C PHE A 299 -13.14 7.50 -12.85
N GLY A 300 -14.40 7.65 -13.25
CA GLY A 300 -15.02 6.79 -14.26
C GLY A 300 -15.35 5.40 -13.75
N GLY A 301 -15.33 4.44 -14.68
CA GLY A 301 -15.67 3.04 -14.44
C GLY A 301 -17.02 2.63 -15.02
N TYR A 302 -17.24 1.31 -15.03
CA TYR A 302 -18.51 0.68 -15.34
C TYR A 302 -19.25 0.46 -14.04
N ASP A 303 -20.41 1.09 -13.88
CA ASP A 303 -21.32 0.87 -12.76
C ASP A 303 -22.31 -0.24 -13.13
N SER A 304 -22.51 -1.24 -12.28
CA SER A 304 -23.51 -2.30 -12.53
C SER A 304 -24.91 -1.96 -12.04
N SER A 305 -25.05 -0.94 -11.19
CA SER A 305 -26.33 -0.49 -10.64
C SER A 305 -27.09 0.44 -11.60
N SER A 306 -26.44 0.93 -12.65
CA SER A 306 -27.06 1.69 -13.73
C SER A 306 -26.35 1.42 -15.06
N ALA A 307 -27.04 1.54 -16.20
CA ALA A 307 -26.38 1.52 -17.50
C ALA A 307 -25.46 2.75 -17.74
N ALA A 308 -25.37 3.66 -16.77
CA ALA A 308 -24.60 4.88 -16.86
C ALA A 308 -23.12 4.60 -16.56
N ARG A 309 -22.24 5.22 -17.35
CA ARG A 309 -20.82 5.29 -17.04
C ARG A 309 -20.61 6.54 -16.18
N PRO A 310 -20.31 6.43 -14.88
CA PRO A 310 -20.12 7.58 -14.02
C PRO A 310 -19.04 8.53 -14.57
N SER A 311 -19.26 9.83 -14.37
CA SER A 311 -18.31 10.91 -14.66
C SER A 311 -17.98 11.74 -13.41
N GLU A 312 -18.36 11.23 -12.25
CA GLU A 312 -18.02 11.78 -10.95
C GLU A 312 -16.56 11.47 -10.58
N THR A 313 -15.95 12.42 -9.90
CA THR A 313 -14.62 12.26 -9.31
C THR A 313 -14.82 11.90 -7.85
N TRP A 314 -14.20 10.83 -7.40
CA TRP A 314 -14.21 10.47 -5.99
C TRP A 314 -12.82 10.61 -5.43
N THR A 315 -12.74 11.01 -4.16
CA THR A 315 -11.50 10.95 -3.43
C THR A 315 -11.62 10.16 -2.14
N TYR A 316 -10.56 9.46 -1.76
CA TYR A 316 -10.47 8.68 -0.54
C TYR A 316 -9.28 9.17 0.28
N THR A 317 -9.57 9.65 1.49
CA THR A 317 -8.56 10.19 2.43
C THR A 317 -8.67 9.53 3.79
N ALA A 318 -7.53 9.52 4.48
CA ALA A 318 -7.51 9.24 5.91
C ALA A 318 -7.93 10.45 6.73
N LEU A 319 -8.57 10.23 7.88
CA LEU A 319 -8.94 11.33 8.78
C LEU A 319 -7.81 11.70 9.76
N HIS A 320 -7.12 10.75 10.37
CA HIS A 320 -6.02 10.99 11.33
C HIS A 320 -4.88 9.98 11.20
N THR A 321 -3.72 10.43 10.75
CA THR A 321 -2.57 9.53 10.51
C THR A 321 -1.91 9.03 11.80
N ALA A 322 -1.62 7.73 11.89
CA ALA A 322 -0.82 7.15 12.97
C ALA A 322 0.61 7.72 12.97
N GLN A 323 1.15 7.98 14.14
CA GLN A 323 2.49 8.54 14.31
C GLN A 323 3.34 7.61 15.15
N ILE A 324 4.61 7.46 14.77
CA ILE A 324 5.60 6.70 15.54
C ILE A 324 6.89 7.48 15.62
N GLN A 325 7.48 7.51 16.81
CA GLN A 325 8.77 8.13 17.05
C GLN A 325 9.60 7.29 18.03
N ASN A 326 10.81 6.92 17.62
CA ASN A 326 11.80 6.36 18.53
C ASN A 326 12.36 7.47 19.44
N TYR A 327 12.59 7.16 20.71
CA TYR A 327 13.20 8.09 21.66
C TYR A 327 14.09 7.36 22.68
N GLY A 328 15.04 8.09 23.26
CA GLY A 328 16.05 7.53 24.16
C GLY A 328 16.96 6.50 23.46
N VAL A 329 17.80 5.85 24.26
CA VAL A 329 18.71 4.80 23.80
C VAL A 329 18.60 3.59 24.71
N GLY A 330 18.82 2.39 24.15
CA GLY A 330 18.97 1.19 24.96
C GLY A 330 20.30 1.20 25.71
N CYS A 331 20.45 0.26 26.65
CA CYS A 331 21.73 0.02 27.31
C CYS A 331 22.49 -1.15 26.66
N ARG A 332 23.81 -1.15 26.82
CA ARG A 332 24.70 -2.10 26.17
C ARG A 332 24.47 -3.53 26.70
N GLY A 333 24.21 -4.46 25.79
CA GLY A 333 24.20 -5.91 26.01
C GLY A 333 25.43 -6.60 25.46
N THR A 334 25.45 -7.93 25.58
CA THR A 334 26.57 -8.81 25.16
C THR A 334 26.79 -8.81 23.65
N VAL A 335 25.75 -8.57 22.86
CA VAL A 335 25.77 -8.58 21.39
C VAL A 335 25.60 -7.19 20.74
N GLY A 336 25.50 -6.13 21.55
CA GLY A 336 25.23 -4.77 21.07
C GLY A 336 24.22 -4.04 21.95
N THR A 337 23.74 -2.89 21.48
CA THR A 337 22.65 -2.16 22.16
C THR A 337 21.32 -2.59 21.54
N PRO A 338 20.41 -3.23 22.31
CA PRO A 338 19.11 -3.63 21.80
C PRO A 338 18.33 -2.44 21.23
N ARG A 339 17.70 -2.64 20.08
CA ARG A 339 16.90 -1.61 19.40
C ARG A 339 15.50 -2.11 19.11
N LEU A 340 14.50 -1.36 19.55
CA LEU A 340 13.08 -1.59 19.30
C LEU A 340 12.59 -0.66 18.19
N ASP A 341 12.01 -1.24 17.14
CA ASP A 341 11.42 -0.52 16.00
C ASP A 341 10.07 -1.15 15.61
N ARG A 342 9.29 -0.45 14.78
CA ARG A 342 8.12 -1.03 14.10
C ARG A 342 8.58 -2.02 13.01
N ALA A 343 7.77 -3.04 12.73
CA ALA A 343 8.08 -4.00 11.68
C ALA A 343 7.68 -3.49 10.29
N VAL A 344 6.42 -3.09 10.11
CA VAL A 344 5.86 -2.72 8.81
C VAL A 344 4.96 -1.48 8.94
N SER A 345 3.81 -1.63 9.59
CA SER A 345 2.78 -0.58 9.68
C SER A 345 2.76 0.13 11.04
N GLY A 346 2.10 1.29 11.07
CA GLY A 346 1.82 2.04 12.30
C GLY A 346 0.67 1.46 13.13
N PRO A 347 0.39 2.02 14.32
CA PRO A 347 -0.78 1.62 15.12
C PRO A 347 -2.08 2.16 14.51
N TRP A 348 -2.65 1.40 13.58
CA TRP A 348 -3.93 1.72 12.97
C TRP A 348 -5.07 0.98 13.66
N MET A 349 -6.19 1.65 13.90
CA MET A 349 -7.38 0.99 14.46
C MET A 349 -7.79 -0.22 13.60
N GLY A 350 -8.03 -1.35 14.26
CA GLY A 350 -8.38 -2.63 13.63
C GLY A 350 -7.20 -3.43 13.10
N TRP A 351 -5.94 -3.00 13.32
CA TRP A 351 -4.75 -3.68 12.79
C TRP A 351 -3.81 -4.18 13.89
N PRO A 352 -3.05 -5.25 13.60
CA PRO A 352 -1.88 -5.58 14.39
C PRO A 352 -0.82 -4.50 14.24
N PHE A 353 -0.42 -3.89 15.34
CA PHE A 353 0.79 -3.09 15.43
C PHE A 353 1.96 -3.99 15.83
N VAL A 354 2.81 -4.32 14.85
CA VAL A 354 3.94 -5.22 15.05
C VAL A 354 5.21 -4.44 15.36
N MET A 355 5.84 -4.74 16.50
CA MET A 355 7.13 -4.21 16.92
C MET A 355 8.17 -5.32 16.95
N ARG A 356 9.42 -4.98 16.63
CA ARG A 356 10.56 -5.90 16.62
C ARG A 356 11.72 -5.30 17.38
N ALA A 357 12.31 -6.11 18.27
CA ALA A 357 13.58 -5.82 18.89
C ALA A 357 14.68 -6.62 18.18
N SER A 358 15.81 -5.95 17.91
CA SER A 358 17.00 -6.51 17.26
C SER A 358 18.24 -6.30 18.13
N SER A 359 19.37 -6.91 17.72
CA SER A 359 20.61 -6.94 18.50
C SER A 359 20.43 -7.61 19.86
N LEU A 360 19.73 -8.76 19.87
CA LEU A 360 19.46 -9.57 21.06
C LEU A 360 20.35 -10.83 21.08
N PRO A 361 20.54 -11.48 22.23
CA PRO A 361 21.13 -12.82 22.30
C PRO A 361 20.45 -13.82 21.35
N GLN A 362 21.15 -14.89 20.95
CA GLN A 362 20.61 -15.85 19.96
C GLN A 362 19.31 -16.53 20.41
N SER A 363 19.14 -16.72 21.71
CA SER A 363 17.94 -17.24 22.34
C SER A 363 17.77 -16.64 23.74
N GLY A 364 16.56 -16.67 24.27
CA GLY A 364 16.25 -16.13 25.59
C GLY A 364 14.81 -15.65 25.70
N ALA A 365 14.57 -14.82 26.71
CA ALA A 365 13.26 -14.24 26.98
C ALA A 365 13.33 -12.71 26.90
N SER A 366 12.25 -12.11 26.42
CA SER A 366 12.08 -10.67 26.39
C SER A 366 10.65 -10.33 26.80
N VAL A 367 10.46 -9.12 27.31
CA VAL A 367 9.14 -8.61 27.69
C VAL A 367 9.00 -7.19 27.14
N LEU A 368 7.95 -6.95 26.38
CA LEU A 368 7.56 -5.60 25.98
C LEU A 368 6.78 -4.94 27.10
N PHE A 369 7.21 -3.74 27.45
CA PHE A 369 6.47 -2.81 28.27
C PHE A 369 5.58 -1.98 27.36
N VAL A 370 4.29 -1.94 27.66
CA VAL A 370 3.32 -1.03 27.04
C VAL A 370 2.83 -0.09 28.12
N GLY A 371 3.07 1.20 27.88
CA GLY A 371 2.94 2.26 28.86
C GLY A 371 2.11 3.43 28.38
N SER A 372 1.54 4.13 29.35
CA SER A 372 0.74 5.33 29.16
C SER A 372 1.57 6.62 29.27
N SER A 373 2.84 6.55 29.67
CA SER A 373 3.70 7.72 29.86
C SER A 373 5.18 7.41 29.65
N SER A 374 5.90 8.37 29.08
CA SER A 374 7.38 8.44 29.07
C SER A 374 7.94 9.39 30.13
N LYS A 375 7.07 9.98 30.96
CA LYS A 375 7.44 11.00 31.96
C LYS A 375 7.29 10.52 33.39
N THR A 376 6.33 9.63 33.64
CA THR A 376 5.98 9.19 35.01
C THR A 376 5.38 7.79 35.01
N TRP A 377 5.76 6.97 35.97
CA TRP A 377 5.09 5.72 36.32
C TRP A 377 4.56 5.81 37.74
N GLY A 378 3.27 6.12 37.90
CA GLY A 378 2.70 6.48 39.20
C GLY A 378 3.38 7.74 39.74
N VAL A 379 4.11 7.62 40.85
CA VAL A 379 4.91 8.71 41.46
C VAL A 379 6.37 8.72 41.02
N VAL A 380 6.80 7.72 40.24
CA VAL A 380 8.19 7.56 39.82
C VAL A 380 8.42 8.38 38.54
N PRO A 381 9.37 9.33 38.51
CA PRO A 381 9.71 10.06 37.30
C PRO A 381 10.44 9.15 36.29
N LEU A 382 10.19 9.38 35.00
CA LEU A 382 10.88 8.75 33.88
C LEU A 382 11.63 9.82 33.06
N PRO A 383 12.81 9.50 32.50
CA PRO A 383 13.54 8.24 32.61
C PRO A 383 14.03 7.90 34.03
N LEU A 384 13.93 6.63 34.43
CA LEU A 384 14.45 6.13 35.72
C LEU A 384 15.74 5.35 35.49
N LYS A 385 16.84 5.82 36.10
CA LYS A 385 18.12 5.10 36.12
C LYS A 385 18.05 3.84 36.98
N LEU A 386 18.57 2.73 36.45
CA LEU A 386 18.46 1.41 37.07
C LEU A 386 19.81 0.88 37.63
N ASP A 387 20.80 1.76 37.81
CA ASP A 387 22.11 1.39 38.37
C ASP A 387 21.98 0.75 39.75
N SER A 388 21.04 1.23 40.58
CA SER A 388 20.81 0.75 41.95
C SER A 388 20.32 -0.69 42.05
N ILE A 389 19.74 -1.23 40.97
CA ILE A 389 19.31 -2.63 40.88
C ILE A 389 20.30 -3.50 40.09
N GLY A 390 21.49 -2.97 39.78
CA GLY A 390 22.53 -3.70 39.05
C GLY A 390 22.41 -3.65 37.53
N MET A 391 21.49 -2.83 36.99
CA MET A 391 21.35 -2.58 35.54
C MET A 391 22.09 -1.29 35.14
N ALA A 392 23.41 -1.30 35.32
CA ALA A 392 24.27 -0.14 35.09
C ALA A 392 24.10 0.43 33.67
N GLY A 393 23.87 1.74 33.58
CA GLY A 393 23.67 2.44 32.30
C GLY A 393 22.32 2.18 31.61
N CYS A 394 21.41 1.43 32.23
CA CYS A 394 20.04 1.25 31.74
C CYS A 394 19.07 2.28 32.33
N GLU A 395 18.17 2.78 31.49
CA GLU A 395 17.08 3.66 31.91
C GLU A 395 15.74 3.05 31.51
N LEU A 396 14.80 3.03 32.44
CA LEU A 396 13.39 2.78 32.15
C LEU A 396 12.82 4.04 31.51
N LEU A 397 12.46 3.96 30.23
CA LEU A 397 12.01 5.09 29.39
C LEU A 397 10.49 5.18 29.29
N ALA A 398 9.79 4.04 29.39
CA ALA A 398 8.34 3.94 29.31
C ALA A 398 7.76 3.29 30.58
N SER A 399 6.57 3.70 31.00
CA SER A 399 5.89 3.06 32.12
C SER A 399 5.55 1.59 31.79
N PRO A 400 5.91 0.60 32.64
CA PRO A 400 5.61 -0.81 32.39
C PRO A 400 4.19 -1.16 32.87
N ASP A 401 3.18 -0.51 32.28
CA ASP A 401 1.78 -0.67 32.70
C ASP A 401 1.23 -2.06 32.28
N VAL A 402 1.65 -2.57 31.12
CA VAL A 402 1.41 -3.93 30.64
C VAL A 402 2.69 -4.59 30.17
N LEU A 403 2.79 -5.89 30.45
CA LEU A 403 3.94 -6.73 30.17
C LEU A 403 3.55 -7.83 29.18
N ILE A 404 4.19 -7.86 28.02
CA ILE A 404 3.90 -8.84 26.97
C ILE A 404 5.17 -9.65 26.70
N PRO A 405 5.24 -10.91 27.15
CA PRO A 405 6.42 -11.73 26.92
C PRO A 405 6.52 -12.17 25.46
N ALA A 406 7.75 -12.24 24.94
CA ALA A 406 8.06 -12.88 23.67
C ALA A 406 9.39 -13.63 23.77
N PRO A 407 9.51 -14.82 23.15
CA PRO A 407 10.79 -15.51 23.06
C PRO A 407 11.74 -14.74 22.13
N ILE A 408 13.03 -14.81 22.44
CA ILE A 408 14.08 -14.37 21.52
C ILE A 408 14.46 -15.55 20.65
N ALA A 409 14.46 -15.34 19.33
CA ALA A 409 14.89 -16.32 18.35
C ALA A 409 15.74 -15.64 17.28
N ASN A 410 16.90 -16.23 16.97
CA ASN A 410 17.83 -15.74 15.96
C ASN A 410 18.22 -14.26 16.18
N GLY A 411 18.44 -13.87 17.43
CA GLY A 411 18.86 -12.52 17.79
C GLY A 411 17.78 -11.44 17.67
N SER A 412 16.50 -11.82 17.59
CA SER A 412 15.37 -10.90 17.53
C SER A 412 14.16 -11.39 18.33
N ALA A 413 13.29 -10.45 18.71
CA ALA A 413 11.98 -10.72 19.31
C ALA A 413 10.92 -9.84 18.64
N ALA A 414 9.68 -10.31 18.58
CA ALA A 414 8.58 -9.59 17.96
C ALA A 414 7.32 -9.64 18.82
N TRP A 415 6.55 -8.55 18.81
CA TRP A 415 5.27 -8.42 19.49
C TRP A 415 4.24 -7.90 18.50
N SER A 416 3.02 -8.41 18.60
CA SER A 416 1.87 -7.94 17.82
C SER A 416 0.80 -7.44 18.77
N LEU A 417 0.47 -6.15 18.70
CA LEU A 417 -0.62 -5.54 19.47
C LEU A 417 -1.82 -5.33 18.55
N MET A 418 -2.91 -6.05 18.78
CA MET A 418 -4.15 -5.75 18.07
C MET A 418 -4.71 -4.41 18.56
N ILE A 419 -4.70 -3.39 17.71
CA ILE A 419 -5.34 -2.11 18.01
C ILE A 419 -6.85 -2.28 17.76
N PRO A 420 -7.71 -2.11 18.77
CA PRO A 420 -9.14 -2.32 18.61
C PRO A 420 -9.78 -1.27 17.69
N SER A 421 -10.87 -1.66 17.01
CA SER A 421 -11.64 -0.77 16.12
C SER A 421 -12.59 0.19 16.86
N ILE A 422 -12.33 0.50 18.13
CA ILE A 422 -13.09 1.49 18.91
C ILE A 422 -12.41 2.86 18.84
N SER A 423 -13.09 3.93 19.27
CA SER A 423 -12.59 5.32 19.18
C SER A 423 -11.34 5.56 20.07
N LEU A 424 -10.17 5.12 19.58
CA LEU A 424 -8.85 5.34 20.16
C LEU A 424 -7.99 6.27 19.31
N THR A 425 -8.56 6.91 18.29
CA THR A 425 -7.86 7.89 17.45
C THR A 425 -7.13 8.93 18.31
N GLY A 426 -5.87 9.20 17.97
CA GLY A 426 -5.05 10.21 18.63
C GLY A 426 -4.55 9.78 20.01
N VAL A 427 -4.94 8.59 20.50
CA VAL A 427 -4.42 8.08 21.77
C VAL A 427 -2.97 7.71 21.60
N GLN A 428 -2.15 8.24 22.51
CA GLN A 428 -0.73 7.98 22.57
C GLN A 428 -0.39 6.89 23.59
N PHE A 429 0.58 6.06 23.26
CA PHE A 429 1.18 5.07 24.15
C PHE A 429 2.69 4.97 23.89
N PHE A 430 3.39 4.38 24.84
CA PHE A 430 4.86 4.28 24.85
C PHE A 430 5.27 2.84 25.06
N THR A 431 6.26 2.37 24.33
CA THR A 431 6.79 1.01 24.50
C THR A 431 8.29 0.99 24.68
N GLN A 432 8.76 -0.01 25.40
CA GLN A 432 10.18 -0.32 25.61
C GLN A 432 10.27 -1.82 25.89
N ALA A 433 11.33 -2.52 25.49
CA ALA A 433 11.49 -3.93 25.82
C ALA A 433 12.62 -4.14 26.81
N ILE A 434 12.40 -5.03 27.78
CA ILE A 434 13.46 -5.64 28.58
C ILE A 434 13.85 -6.99 27.99
N VAL A 435 15.14 -7.27 27.97
CA VAL A 435 15.74 -8.43 27.30
C VAL A 435 16.61 -9.14 28.33
N VAL A 436 16.38 -10.44 28.54
CA VAL A 436 17.24 -11.25 29.41
C VAL A 436 18.59 -11.45 28.70
N ASP A 437 19.65 -10.95 29.34
CA ASP A 437 21.02 -10.99 28.84
C ASP A 437 21.97 -11.11 30.03
N GLY A 438 22.19 -12.36 30.46
CA GLY A 438 22.89 -12.69 31.71
C GLY A 438 24.33 -12.18 31.80
N GLY A 439 24.95 -11.84 30.67
CA GLY A 439 26.32 -11.30 30.63
C GLY A 439 26.40 -9.77 30.54
N ALA A 440 25.27 -9.06 30.47
CA ALA A 440 25.28 -7.61 30.22
C ALA A 440 25.65 -6.79 31.46
N ASN A 441 25.13 -7.17 32.64
CA ASN A 441 25.33 -6.48 33.90
C ASN A 441 24.95 -7.39 35.08
N ALA A 442 25.10 -6.92 36.32
CA ALA A 442 24.86 -7.71 37.53
C ALA A 442 23.42 -8.22 37.69
N PHE A 443 22.44 -7.52 37.08
CA PHE A 443 21.04 -7.94 37.06
C PHE A 443 20.76 -9.00 35.99
N GLY A 444 21.54 -9.03 34.91
CA GLY A 444 21.39 -9.99 33.81
C GLY A 444 20.29 -9.62 32.80
N ALA A 445 19.99 -8.33 32.63
CA ALA A 445 19.05 -7.87 31.61
C ALA A 445 19.45 -6.50 31.02
N THR A 446 18.95 -6.21 29.82
CA THR A 446 19.11 -4.93 29.12
C THR A 446 17.77 -4.35 28.72
N LEU A 447 17.75 -3.06 28.37
CA LEU A 447 16.59 -2.34 27.87
C LEU A 447 16.87 -1.78 26.48
N THR A 448 15.84 -1.74 25.63
CA THR A 448 15.87 -1.06 24.33
C THR A 448 15.71 0.45 24.47
N ASN A 449 15.80 1.18 23.35
CA ASN A 449 15.18 2.51 23.22
C ASN A 449 13.66 2.44 23.47
N GLY A 450 13.04 3.59 23.68
CA GLY A 450 11.60 3.75 23.70
C GLY A 450 11.02 3.98 22.31
N LEU A 451 9.74 3.66 22.16
CA LEU A 451 8.93 3.97 20.98
C LEU A 451 7.64 4.65 21.45
N GLU A 452 7.42 5.88 20.98
CA GLU A 452 6.21 6.66 21.18
C GLU A 452 5.31 6.43 19.98
N ALA A 453 4.05 6.12 20.22
CA ALA A 453 3.10 5.73 19.19
C ALA A 453 1.76 6.42 19.42
N THR A 454 1.22 7.05 18.40
CA THR A 454 -0.11 7.66 18.40
C THR A 454 -1.00 6.89 17.45
N ILE A 455 -2.11 6.38 17.96
CA ILE A 455 -3.08 5.60 17.18
C ILE A 455 -3.69 6.49 16.11
N GLY A 456 -3.52 6.09 14.86
CA GLY A 456 -4.23 6.72 13.75
C GLY A 456 -5.62 6.13 13.62
N ASP A 457 -6.55 6.95 13.16
CA ASP A 457 -7.71 6.39 12.48
C ASP A 457 -7.47 6.35 10.99
N LEU A 458 -8.12 5.37 10.43
CA LEU A 458 -8.13 5.25 8.99
C LEU A 458 -9.12 6.28 8.50
#